data_AF-A0A9E1S2K4-F1
#
_entry.id   AF-A0A9E1S2K4-F1
#
_cell.length_a   1.000
_cell.length_b   1.000
_cell.length_c   1.000
_cell.angle_alpha   90.00
_cell.angle_beta   90.00
_cell.angle_gamma   90.00
#
_symmetry.space_group_name_H-M   'P 1'
#
loop_
_entity.id
_entity.type
_entity.pdbx_description
1 polymer ?
#
loop_
_entity_poly.entity_id
_entity_poly.type
_entity_poly.pdbx_seq_one_letter_code
_entity_poly.pdbx_strand_id
1 'polypeptide(L)'
;MSAAAEIERLIGNAHAHVTAGRQCIAMKQPVNLSGLESVVAQITQQLAKMPSDAALAQRTALLVLFDEMGQLEEAVSRLHRETGEQLKNMSTRRFATSAYNTSPNKP
;
A
#
# COMPACT_ATOMS: atom_id res chain seq x y z
N MET A 1 -28.30 12.98 -0.66
CA MET A 1 -26.91 13.48 -0.60
C MET A 1 -26.54 13.99 -1.99
N SER A 2 -25.83 15.13 -2.09
CA SER A 2 -25.38 15.65 -3.39
C SER A 2 -24.20 14.81 -3.92
N ALA A 3 -24.00 14.78 -5.24
CA ALA A 3 -22.87 14.06 -5.85
C ALA A 3 -21.51 14.56 -5.33
N ALA A 4 -21.40 15.86 -5.03
CA ALA A 4 -20.21 16.46 -4.42
C ALA A 4 -19.97 15.94 -2.99
N ALA A 5 -21.01 15.89 -2.14
CA ALA A 5 -20.85 15.37 -0.78
C ALA A 5 -20.47 13.88 -0.77
N GLU A 6 -20.96 13.11 -1.74
CA GLU A 6 -20.60 11.70 -1.86
C GLU A 6 -19.14 11.50 -2.28
N ILE A 7 -18.63 12.35 -3.19
CA ILE A 7 -17.23 12.25 -3.62
C ILE A 7 -16.26 12.67 -2.52
N GLU A 8 -16.60 13.70 -1.74
CA GLU A 8 -15.82 14.13 -0.58
C GLU A 8 -15.75 13.03 0.47
N ARG A 9 -16.88 12.33 0.71
CA ARG A 9 -16.92 11.16 1.58
C ARG A 9 -16.03 10.03 1.08
N LEU A 10 -16.06 9.73 -0.22
CA LEU A 10 -15.21 8.69 -0.83
C LEU A 10 -13.72 9.05 -0.76
N ILE A 11 -13.36 10.31 -1.02
CA ILE A 11 -11.98 10.81 -0.88
C ILE A 11 -11.52 10.69 0.59
N GLY A 12 -12.35 11.11 1.55
CA GLY A 12 -12.06 10.94 2.98
C GLY A 12 -11.86 9.48 3.38
N ASN A 13 -12.67 8.56 2.85
CA ASN A 13 -12.49 7.13 3.08
C ASN A 13 -11.17 6.61 2.48
N ALA A 14 -10.78 7.08 1.29
CA ALA A 14 -9.52 6.70 0.68
C ALA A 14 -8.32 7.16 1.53
N HIS A 15 -8.35 8.40 2.05
CA HIS A 15 -7.35 8.89 3.01
C HIS A 15 -7.25 8.03 4.26
N ALA A 16 -8.39 7.60 4.82
CA ALA A 16 -8.40 6.72 5.99
C ALA A 16 -7.72 5.38 5.69
N HIS A 17 -7.99 4.80 4.52
CA HIS A 17 -7.33 3.56 4.07
C HIS A 17 -5.81 3.74 3.89
N VAL A 18 -5.38 4.84 3.26
CA VAL A 18 -3.95 5.13 3.08
C VAL A 18 -3.25 5.29 4.44
N THR A 19 -3.89 6.02 5.36
CA THR A 19 -3.37 6.23 6.72
C THR A 19 -3.26 4.91 7.48
N ALA A 20 -4.29 4.07 7.43
CA ALA A 20 -4.27 2.74 8.04
C ALA A 20 -3.15 1.87 7.44
N GLY A 21 -2.95 1.91 6.12
CA GLY A 21 -1.85 1.21 5.46
C GLY A 21 -0.48 1.65 5.97
N ARG A 22 -0.25 2.95 6.09
CA ARG A 22 1.00 3.50 6.65
C ARG A 22 1.22 3.09 8.10
N GLN A 23 0.16 3.09 8.92
CA GLN A 23 0.23 2.63 10.31
C GLN A 23 0.57 1.14 10.41
N CYS A 24 -0.03 0.29 9.57
CA CYS A 24 0.32 -1.13 9.52
C CYS A 24 1.80 -1.32 9.18
N ILE A 25 2.34 -0.56 8.21
CA ILE A 25 3.77 -0.61 7.86
C ILE A 25 4.64 -0.20 9.04
N ALA A 26 4.30 0.91 9.71
CA ALA A 26 5.05 1.40 10.87
C ALA A 26 5.07 0.39 12.03
N MET A 27 3.96 -0.33 12.22
CA MET A 27 3.82 -1.39 13.25
C MET A 27 4.32 -2.76 12.79
N LYS A 28 4.87 -2.90 11.57
CA LYS A 28 5.28 -4.17 10.96
C LYS A 28 4.16 -5.22 10.92
N GLN A 29 2.92 -4.77 10.75
CA GLN A 29 1.75 -5.62 10.62
C GLN A 29 1.42 -5.89 9.14
N PRO A 30 0.70 -6.98 8.84
CA PRO A 30 0.19 -7.22 7.50
C PRO A 30 -0.61 -6.03 6.98
N VAL A 31 -0.26 -5.56 5.78
CA VAL A 31 -0.97 -4.47 5.11
C VAL A 31 -2.08 -5.06 4.27
N ASN A 32 -3.32 -4.62 4.48
CA ASN A 32 -4.46 -4.97 3.62
C ASN A 32 -4.99 -3.71 2.93
N LEU A 33 -4.85 -3.65 1.61
CA LEU A 33 -5.27 -2.51 0.79
C LEU A 33 -6.49 -2.81 -0.11
N SER A 34 -7.12 -3.97 0.03
CA SER A 34 -8.25 -4.35 -0.85
C SER A 34 -9.44 -3.37 -0.77
N GLY A 35 -9.65 -2.74 0.39
CA GLY A 35 -10.64 -1.69 0.57
C GLY A 35 -10.33 -0.41 -0.23
N LEU A 36 -9.04 -0.07 -0.38
CA LEU A 36 -8.62 1.15 -1.08
C LEU A 36 -8.94 1.07 -2.58
N GLU A 37 -8.69 -0.07 -3.22
CA GLU A 37 -8.97 -0.28 -4.64
C GLU A 37 -10.48 -0.08 -4.94
N SER A 38 -11.34 -0.65 -4.11
CA SER A 38 -12.80 -0.49 -4.25
C SER A 38 -13.24 0.96 -4.11
N VAL A 39 -12.64 1.71 -3.17
CA VAL A 39 -12.97 3.13 -2.96
C VAL A 39 -12.49 3.98 -4.15
N VAL A 40 -11.28 3.74 -4.67
CA VAL A 40 -10.75 4.45 -5.84
C VAL A 40 -11.60 4.19 -7.09
N ALA A 41 -12.06 2.95 -7.29
CA ALA A 41 -12.98 2.62 -8.38
C ALA A 41 -14.29 3.40 -8.27
N GLN A 42 -14.84 3.53 -7.06
CA GLN A 42 -16.05 4.31 -6.80
C GLN A 42 -15.84 5.82 -7.04
N ILE A 43 -14.70 6.39 -6.61
CA ILE A 43 -14.34 7.79 -6.90
C ILE A 43 -14.33 8.02 -8.41
N THR A 44 -13.67 7.14 -9.16
CA THR A 44 -13.56 7.24 -10.62
C THR A 44 -14.94 7.19 -11.29
N GLN A 45 -15.81 6.27 -10.83
CA GLN A 45 -17.16 6.15 -11.35
C GLN A 45 -18.03 7.38 -11.04
N GLN A 46 -17.86 8.00 -9.88
CA GLN A 46 -18.58 9.23 -9.52
C GLN A 46 -18.08 10.44 -10.30
N LEU A 47 -16.77 10.59 -10.45
CA LEU A 47 -16.17 11.65 -11.27
C LEU A 47 -16.68 11.61 -12.71
N ALA A 48 -16.81 10.41 -13.29
CA ALA A 48 -17.31 10.23 -14.65
C ALA A 48 -18.78 10.66 -14.84
N LYS A 49 -19.56 10.72 -13.77
CA LYS A 49 -20.99 11.09 -13.80
C LYS A 49 -21.23 12.55 -13.41
N MET A 50 -20.20 13.25 -12.93
CA MET A 50 -20.31 14.63 -12.45
C MET A 50 -20.14 15.65 -13.58
N PRO A 51 -20.81 16.81 -13.48
CA PRO A 51 -20.50 17.95 -14.34
C PRO A 51 -19.02 18.38 -14.18
N SER A 52 -18.40 18.80 -15.28
CA SER A 52 -16.98 19.16 -15.32
C SER A 52 -16.57 20.16 -14.24
N ASP A 53 -17.38 21.19 -13.99
CA ASP A 53 -17.08 22.23 -12.98
C ASP A 53 -17.06 21.66 -11.56
N ALA A 54 -17.97 20.72 -11.26
CA ALA A 54 -18.03 20.06 -9.97
C ALA A 54 -16.88 19.05 -9.79
N ALA A 55 -16.45 18.39 -10.87
CA ALA A 55 -15.27 17.51 -10.84
C ALA A 55 -13.97 18.32 -10.67
N LEU A 56 -13.87 19.49 -11.32
CA LEU A 56 -12.72 20.40 -11.19
C LEU A 56 -12.55 20.93 -9.77
N ALA A 57 -13.65 21.17 -9.05
CA ALA A 57 -13.61 21.58 -7.65
C ALA A 57 -12.91 20.55 -6.74
N GLN A 58 -12.89 19.27 -7.14
CA GLN A 58 -12.30 18.17 -6.38
C GLN A 58 -10.84 17.90 -6.76
N ARG A 59 -10.31 18.58 -7.78
CA ARG A 59 -8.97 18.35 -8.34
C ARG A 59 -7.86 18.39 -7.28
N THR A 60 -7.89 19.39 -6.40
CA THR A 60 -6.85 19.54 -5.35
C THR A 60 -6.87 18.37 -4.39
N ALA A 61 -8.06 17.94 -3.93
CA ALA A 61 -8.20 16.82 -3.02
C ALA A 61 -7.72 15.50 -3.65
N LEU A 62 -8.03 15.28 -4.93
CA LEU A 62 -7.56 14.11 -5.68
C LEU A 62 -6.04 14.11 -5.86
N LEU A 63 -5.42 15.26 -6.14
CA LEU A 63 -3.96 15.36 -6.28
C LEU A 63 -3.26 14.98 -4.97
N VAL A 64 -3.76 15.46 -3.84
CA VAL A 64 -3.23 15.09 -2.51
C VAL A 64 -3.38 13.59 -2.28
N LEU A 65 -4.56 13.03 -2.56
CA LEU A 65 -4.79 11.59 -2.42
C LEU A 65 -3.84 10.76 -3.29
N PHE A 66 -3.58 11.17 -4.54
CA PHE A 66 -2.64 10.47 -5.42
C PHE A 66 -1.20 10.52 -4.89
N ASP A 67 -0.74 11.68 -4.41
CA ASP A 67 0.58 11.80 -3.80
C ASP A 67 0.70 10.90 -2.55
N GLU A 68 -0.34 10.86 -1.73
CA GLU A 68 -0.36 10.00 -0.54
C GLU A 68 -0.34 8.51 -0.88
N MET A 69 -1.05 8.10 -1.93
CA MET A 69 -1.03 6.71 -2.43
C MET A 69 0.35 6.35 -3.01
N GLY A 70 1.00 7.26 -3.74
CA GLY A 70 2.35 7.04 -4.26
C GLY A 70 3.39 6.84 -3.17
N GLN A 71 3.33 7.65 -2.10
CA GLN A 71 4.18 7.47 -0.92
C GLN A 71 3.91 6.12 -0.22
N LEU A 72 2.64 5.67 -0.16
CA LEU A 72 2.30 4.36 0.39
C LEU A 72 2.86 3.22 -0.48
N GLU A 73 2.74 3.32 -1.80
CA GLU A 73 3.31 2.36 -2.74
C GLU A 73 4.83 2.23 -2.56
N GLU A 74 5.54 3.34 -2.42
CA GLU A 74 6.98 3.32 -2.17
C GLU A 74 7.32 2.61 -0.86
N ALA A 75 6.56 2.89 0.21
CA ALA A 75 6.75 2.25 1.52
C ALA A 75 6.51 0.73 1.46
N VAL A 76 5.44 0.29 0.79
CA VAL A 76 5.13 -1.15 0.60
C VAL A 76 6.21 -1.82 -0.25
N SER A 77 6.66 -1.18 -1.33
CA SER A 77 7.71 -1.69 -2.21
C SER A 77 9.04 -1.87 -1.46
N ARG A 78 9.38 -0.92 -0.59
CA ARG A 78 10.56 -1.00 0.27
C ARG A 78 10.46 -2.16 1.25
N LEU A 79 9.32 -2.30 1.93
CA LEU A 79 9.06 -3.41 2.85
C LEU A 79 9.19 -4.77 2.15
N HIS A 80 8.67 -4.89 0.92
CA HIS A 80 8.76 -6.11 0.14
C HIS A 80 10.22 -6.47 -0.22
N ARG A 81 11.00 -5.47 -0.63
CA ARG A 81 12.44 -5.64 -0.90
C ARG A 81 13.21 -6.09 0.34
N GLU A 82 13.00 -5.41 1.46
CA GLU A 82 13.65 -5.75 2.74
C GLU A 82 13.29 -7.17 3.20
N THR A 83 12.01 -7.55 3.08
CA THR A 83 11.54 -8.90 3.42
C THR A 83 12.18 -9.95 2.50
N GLY A 84 12.27 -9.68 1.20
CA GLY A 84 12.95 -10.55 0.24
C GLY A 84 14.44 -10.75 0.54
N GLU A 85 15.15 -9.67 0.90
CA GLU A 85 16.56 -9.73 1.30
C GLU A 85 16.77 -10.52 2.59
N GLN A 86 15.89 -10.35 3.58
CA GLN A 86 15.94 -11.12 4.83
C GLN A 86 15.74 -12.62 4.58
N LEU A 87 14.77 -12.99 3.72
CA LEU A 87 14.52 -14.39 3.35
C LEU A 87 15.72 -15.00 2.61
N LYS A 88 16.33 -14.25 1.69
CA LYS A 88 17.56 -14.68 1.00
C LYS A 88 18.69 -14.92 2.00
N ASN A 89 18.93 -13.97 2.91
CA ASN A 89 19.98 -14.09 3.93
C ASN A 89 19.74 -15.26 4.89
N MET A 90 18.50 -15.51 5.29
CA MET A 90 18.13 -16.65 6.13
C MET A 90 18.36 -17.99 5.41
N SER A 91 18.04 -18.04 4.11
CA SER A 91 18.28 -19.21 3.26
C SER A 91 19.77 -19.50 3.10
N THR A 92 20.59 -18.47 2.85
CA THR A 92 22.06 -18.59 2.77
C THR A 92 22.67 -19.05 4.10
N ARG A 93 22.19 -18.52 5.24
CA ARG A 93 22.64 -18.99 6.57
C ARG A 93 22.27 -20.45 6.83
N ARG A 94 21.06 -20.87 6.47
CA ARG A 94 20.63 -22.28 6.56
C ARG A 94 21.48 -23.20 5.69
N PHE A 95 21.78 -22.77 4.46
CA PHE A 95 22.67 -23.52 3.58
C PHE A 95 24.09 -23.62 4.16
N ALA A 96 24.67 -22.52 4.63
CA ALA A 96 26.00 -22.51 5.22
C ALA A 96 26.07 -23.38 6.49
N THR A 97 25.12 -23.23 7.41
CA THR A 97 25.04 -24.07 8.63
C THR A 97 24.85 -25.55 8.29
N SER A 98 24.03 -25.88 7.29
CA SER A 98 23.91 -27.26 6.81
C SER A 98 25.21 -27.79 6.25
N ALA A 99 25.95 -27.02 5.45
CA ALA A 99 27.21 -27.43 4.82
C ALA A 99 28.35 -27.62 5.84
N TYR A 100 28.40 -26.79 6.89
CA TYR A 100 29.38 -26.95 7.97
C TYR A 100 29.01 -28.09 8.94
N ASN A 101 27.73 -28.39 9.16
CA ASN A 101 27.30 -29.54 9.98
C ASN A 101 27.37 -30.90 9.26
N THR A 102 27.44 -30.92 7.92
CA THR A 102 27.57 -32.17 7.15
C THR A 102 29.01 -32.53 6.76
N SER A 103 30.01 -31.78 7.22
CA SER A 103 31.41 -32.21 7.08
C SER A 103 31.66 -33.37 8.06
N PRO A 104 31.73 -34.63 7.60
CA PRO A 104 32.06 -35.73 8.50
C PRO A 104 33.56 -35.60 8.75
N ASN A 105 33.91 -35.02 9.89
CA ASN A 105 35.23 -35.21 10.46
C ASN A 105 35.35 -36.71 10.78
N LYS A 106 35.91 -37.48 9.85
CA LYS A 106 36.27 -38.87 10.07
C LYS A 106 37.81 -38.90 10.18
N PRO A 107 38.36 -39.36 11.32
CA PRO A 107 39.79 -39.62 11.44
C PRO A 107 40.24 -40.75 10.50
#